data_AF-A0A1X7SPU0-F1
#
_entry.id   AF-A0A1X7SPU0-F1
#
_cell.length_a   1.000
_cell.length_b   1.000
_cell.length_c   1.000
_cell.angle_alpha   90.00
_cell.angle_beta   90.00
_cell.angle_gamma   90.00
#
_symmetry.space_group_name_H-M   'P 1'
#
loop_
_entity.id
_entity.type
_entity.pdbx_description
1 polymer ?
#
loop_
_entity_poly.entity_id
_entity_poly.type
_entity_poly.pdbx_seq_one_letter_code
_entity_poly.pdbx_strand_id
1 'polypeptide(L)'
;MNRLETVFRDSYGGIGANRFLLPHAISEVQYIIKRLHSIVRILFPFLDGSDQDVTAIGLTRLGDADPDDYLCINSGYTLLHPLVFQRIYPSLKMLYILHHVDDDKEYSRGTEFLSQMDDERLLHFIHFPQNLCKTILGKEDNTVLEDLENAAIVLQRMNTLYAPGEFLDLFRVAFQQLSNIQQLSCDVLLPSVVFIVVKAGLSHLGAYLHYLTDFAYTEPADEYTLVTYEAAYNFIRKQGALT
;
A
#
# COMPACT_ATOMS: atom_id res chain seq x y z
N MET A 1 -25.12 -7.36 6.08
CA MET A 1 -23.76 -6.77 6.17
C MET A 1 -23.64 -5.69 7.24
N ASN A 2 -24.59 -4.77 7.43
CA ASN A 2 -24.49 -3.70 8.45
C ASN A 2 -24.21 -4.20 9.89
N ARG A 3 -24.74 -5.39 10.26
CA ARG A 3 -24.43 -6.00 11.57
C ARG A 3 -22.97 -6.41 11.74
N LEU A 4 -22.29 -6.80 10.66
CA LEU A 4 -20.88 -7.18 10.71
C LEU A 4 -20.02 -5.93 10.94
N GLU A 5 -20.29 -4.87 10.19
CA GLU A 5 -19.63 -3.57 10.36
C GLU A 5 -19.77 -3.04 11.80
N THR A 6 -20.98 -3.08 12.36
CA THR A 6 -21.22 -2.61 13.72
C THR A 6 -20.50 -3.47 14.76
N VAL A 7 -20.59 -4.80 14.66
CA VAL A 7 -19.93 -5.70 15.61
C VAL A 7 -18.40 -5.55 15.53
N PHE A 8 -17.83 -5.48 14.32
CA PHE A 8 -16.41 -5.29 14.16
C PHE A 8 -15.94 -3.94 14.75
N ARG A 9 -16.68 -2.86 14.47
CA ARG A 9 -16.38 -1.54 15.04
C ARG A 9 -16.52 -1.52 16.57
N ASP A 10 -17.52 -2.19 17.13
CA ASP A 10 -17.73 -2.22 18.58
C ASP A 10 -16.63 -3.05 19.28
N SER A 11 -16.14 -4.10 18.63
CA SER A 11 -15.04 -4.94 19.13
C SER A 11 -13.65 -4.27 19.01
N TYR A 12 -13.42 -3.46 17.97
CA TYR A 12 -12.08 -3.02 17.58
C TYR A 12 -11.88 -1.49 17.43
N GLY A 13 -12.96 -0.73 17.23
CA GLY A 13 -12.93 0.69 16.83
C GLY A 13 -13.56 1.67 17.84
N GLY A 14 -13.78 1.25 19.08
CA GLY A 14 -14.39 2.07 20.14
C GLY A 14 -13.42 2.95 20.94
N ILE A 15 -13.98 3.76 21.85
CA ILE A 15 -13.21 4.55 22.84
C ILE A 15 -12.39 3.58 23.70
N GLY A 16 -11.05 3.67 23.61
CA GLY A 16 -10.14 2.77 24.32
C GLY A 16 -9.67 1.55 23.52
N ALA A 17 -9.80 1.57 22.19
CA ALA A 17 -9.17 0.58 21.31
C ALA A 17 -7.69 0.38 21.68
N ASN A 18 -7.23 -0.88 21.67
CA ASN A 18 -5.91 -1.26 22.12
C ASN A 18 -5.07 -1.74 20.93
N ARG A 19 -3.82 -1.25 20.83
CA ARG A 19 -2.86 -1.67 19.80
C ARG A 19 -2.70 -3.18 19.68
N PHE A 20 -2.77 -3.93 20.79
CA PHE A 20 -2.59 -5.38 20.78
C PHE A 20 -3.75 -6.17 20.15
N LEU A 21 -4.84 -5.49 19.76
CA LEU A 21 -5.97 -6.13 19.09
C LEU A 21 -5.77 -6.33 17.59
N LEU A 22 -4.79 -5.65 16.97
CA LEU A 22 -4.51 -5.77 15.54
C LEU A 22 -4.40 -7.23 15.05
N PRO A 23 -3.58 -8.12 15.65
CA PRO A 23 -3.46 -9.51 15.17
C PRO A 23 -4.79 -10.30 15.27
N HIS A 24 -5.61 -10.00 16.26
CA HIS A 24 -6.92 -10.63 16.44
C HIS A 24 -7.90 -10.15 15.35
N ALA A 25 -7.91 -8.85 15.09
CA ALA A 25 -8.70 -8.25 14.03
C ALA A 25 -8.32 -8.81 12.65
N ILE A 26 -7.02 -8.96 12.35
CA ILE A 26 -6.54 -9.56 11.10
C ILE A 26 -7.06 -10.98 10.93
N SER A 27 -6.89 -11.81 11.96
CA SER A 27 -7.33 -13.21 11.96
C SER A 27 -8.85 -13.32 11.75
N GLU A 28 -9.63 -12.43 12.38
CA GLU A 28 -11.08 -12.40 12.23
C GLU A 28 -11.50 -12.01 10.81
N VAL A 29 -10.86 -11.00 10.21
CA VAL A 29 -11.14 -10.59 8.83
C VAL A 29 -10.79 -11.72 7.85
N GLN A 30 -9.64 -12.36 7.99
CA GLN A 30 -9.25 -13.50 7.17
C GLN A 30 -10.26 -14.66 7.29
N TYR A 31 -10.73 -14.95 8.51
CA TYR A 31 -11.76 -15.96 8.74
C TYR A 31 -13.11 -15.59 8.10
N ILE A 32 -13.55 -14.33 8.23
CA ILE A 32 -14.78 -13.83 7.60
C ILE A 32 -14.71 -14.01 6.08
N ILE A 33 -13.60 -13.60 5.47
CA ILE A 33 -13.40 -13.71 4.02
C ILE A 33 -13.41 -15.17 3.60
N LYS A 34 -12.66 -16.05 4.29
CA LYS A 34 -12.64 -17.50 4.01
C LYS A 34 -14.05 -18.10 4.08
N ARG A 35 -14.82 -17.75 5.11
CA ARG A 35 -16.19 -18.24 5.29
C ARG A 35 -17.15 -17.73 4.22
N LEU A 36 -17.07 -16.45 3.84
CA LEU A 36 -17.88 -15.88 2.76
C LEU A 36 -17.52 -16.55 1.42
N HIS A 37 -16.24 -16.78 1.18
CA HIS A 37 -15.76 -17.49 0.00
C HIS A 37 -16.35 -18.91 -0.08
N SER A 38 -16.32 -19.67 1.02
CA SER A 38 -16.94 -21.00 1.07
C SER A 38 -18.43 -20.97 0.72
N ILE A 39 -19.17 -19.95 1.20
CA ILE A 39 -20.60 -19.80 0.87
C ILE A 39 -20.79 -19.49 -0.61
N VAL A 40 -20.00 -18.57 -1.18
CA VAL A 40 -20.07 -18.23 -2.61
C VAL A 40 -19.78 -19.46 -3.46
N ARG A 41 -18.79 -20.27 -3.10
CA ARG A 41 -18.45 -21.52 -3.81
C ARG A 41 -19.60 -22.54 -3.79
N ILE A 42 -20.32 -22.65 -2.67
CA ILE A 42 -21.51 -23.52 -2.59
C ILE A 42 -22.65 -23.00 -3.48
N LEU A 43 -22.85 -21.67 -3.51
CA LEU A 43 -23.95 -21.04 -4.26
C LEU A 43 -23.67 -20.96 -5.76
N PHE A 44 -22.40 -20.85 -6.14
CA PHE A 44 -21.95 -20.68 -7.51
C PHE A 44 -20.74 -21.58 -7.81
N PRO A 45 -20.93 -22.91 -7.93
CA PRO A 45 -19.83 -23.87 -8.09
C PRO A 45 -19.02 -23.72 -9.39
N PHE A 46 -19.54 -22.98 -10.36
CA PHE A 46 -18.92 -22.75 -11.67
C PHE A 46 -18.26 -21.36 -11.80
N LEU A 47 -18.17 -20.57 -10.72
CA LEU A 47 -17.40 -19.29 -10.71
C LEU A 47 -15.89 -19.51 -10.80
N ASP A 48 -15.46 -20.73 -10.48
CA ASP A 48 -14.09 -21.20 -10.65
C ASP A 48 -13.89 -21.40 -12.15
N GLY A 49 -13.50 -20.34 -12.86
CA GLY A 49 -13.17 -20.39 -14.28
C GLY A 49 -12.23 -21.56 -14.54
N SER A 50 -12.66 -22.47 -15.40
CA SER A 50 -11.89 -23.62 -15.84
C SER A 50 -10.54 -23.19 -16.41
N ASP A 51 -9.48 -23.82 -15.88
CA ASP A 51 -8.24 -24.21 -16.55
C ASP A 51 -7.36 -23.11 -17.19
N GLN A 52 -6.10 -23.09 -16.74
CA GLN A 52 -4.91 -22.46 -17.33
C GLN A 52 -4.66 -20.95 -17.06
N ASP A 53 -3.44 -20.71 -16.57
CA ASP A 53 -2.72 -19.43 -16.55
C ASP A 53 -2.99 -18.42 -15.42
N VAL A 54 -2.82 -18.82 -14.15
CA VAL A 54 -2.18 -17.92 -13.18
C VAL A 54 -1.27 -18.71 -12.24
N THR A 55 0.02 -18.55 -12.42
CA THR A 55 1.09 -19.16 -11.64
C THR A 55 1.01 -18.72 -10.17
N ALA A 56 0.96 -19.72 -9.29
CA ALA A 56 1.01 -19.60 -7.85
C ALA A 56 2.37 -19.10 -7.37
N ILE A 57 2.43 -18.01 -6.58
CA ILE A 57 3.51 -17.77 -5.60
C ILE A 57 2.96 -16.89 -4.46
N GLY A 58 3.05 -17.34 -3.19
CA GLY A 58 3.22 -16.41 -2.07
C GLY A 58 2.23 -16.38 -0.89
N LEU A 59 1.76 -17.51 -0.36
CA LEU A 59 1.31 -17.58 1.05
C LEU A 59 2.24 -18.52 1.83
N THR A 60 3.42 -18.04 2.21
CA THR A 60 4.34 -18.81 3.06
C THR A 60 4.32 -18.31 4.49
N ARG A 61 3.17 -18.28 5.18
CA ARG A 61 3.15 -18.07 6.66
C ARG A 61 2.03 -18.73 7.47
N LEU A 62 1.28 -19.70 6.91
CA LEU A 62 0.56 -20.67 7.72
C LEU A 62 0.91 -22.05 7.18
N GLY A 63 1.75 -22.78 7.92
CA GLY A 63 2.05 -24.16 7.59
C GLY A 63 0.76 -24.97 7.48
N ASP A 64 0.73 -25.89 6.52
CA ASP A 64 -0.29 -26.93 6.30
C ASP A 64 -1.56 -26.55 5.49
N ALA A 65 -1.46 -25.71 4.45
CA ALA A 65 -2.57 -25.52 3.50
C ALA A 65 -2.31 -26.14 2.11
N ASP A 66 -3.28 -26.94 1.64
CA ASP A 66 -3.28 -27.70 0.37
C ASP A 66 -3.24 -26.81 -0.89
N PRO A 67 -2.65 -27.27 -2.01
CA PRO A 67 -2.54 -26.54 -3.29
C PRO A 67 -3.87 -25.98 -3.85
N ASP A 68 -5.00 -26.61 -3.52
CA ASP A 68 -6.35 -26.18 -3.93
C ASP A 68 -6.87 -24.94 -3.17
N ASP A 69 -6.30 -24.61 -2.01
CA ASP A 69 -6.62 -23.36 -1.28
C ASP A 69 -5.98 -22.13 -1.96
N TYR A 70 -5.01 -22.31 -2.86
CA TYR A 70 -4.28 -21.23 -3.54
C TYR A 70 -4.99 -20.72 -4.81
N LEU A 71 -5.59 -21.61 -5.61
CA LEU A 71 -6.44 -21.23 -6.75
C LEU A 71 -7.75 -20.55 -6.30
N CYS A 72 -8.18 -20.83 -5.07
CA CYS A 72 -9.35 -20.20 -4.43
C CYS A 72 -9.21 -18.67 -4.24
N ILE A 73 -8.00 -18.11 -4.29
CA ILE A 73 -7.75 -16.71 -3.90
C ILE A 73 -8.01 -15.72 -5.04
N ASN A 74 -8.07 -16.14 -6.31
CA ASN A 74 -8.02 -15.17 -7.42
C ASN A 74 -9.37 -14.75 -8.04
N SER A 75 -10.43 -15.54 -7.90
CA SER A 75 -11.73 -15.21 -8.53
C SER A 75 -12.79 -14.75 -7.51
N GLY A 76 -12.98 -15.50 -6.42
CA GLY A 76 -13.98 -15.17 -5.41
C GLY A 76 -13.55 -14.09 -4.40
N TYR A 77 -12.25 -14.01 -4.07
CA TYR A 77 -11.77 -12.99 -3.13
C TYR A 77 -11.78 -11.61 -3.78
N THR A 78 -11.46 -11.48 -5.07
CA THR A 78 -11.47 -10.21 -5.80
C THR A 78 -12.86 -9.56 -5.85
N LEU A 79 -13.92 -10.38 -5.91
CA LEU A 79 -15.31 -9.90 -5.85
C LEU A 79 -15.75 -9.52 -4.42
N LEU A 80 -15.32 -10.28 -3.42
CA LEU A 80 -15.74 -10.08 -2.03
C LEU A 80 -14.91 -9.02 -1.29
N HIS A 81 -13.64 -8.83 -1.67
CA HIS A 81 -12.70 -7.92 -1.02
C HIS A 81 -13.25 -6.49 -0.96
N PRO A 82 -13.63 -5.85 -2.08
CA PRO A 82 -14.09 -4.47 -2.04
C PRO A 82 -15.31 -4.29 -1.14
N LEU A 83 -16.24 -5.26 -1.16
CA LEU A 83 -17.46 -5.21 -0.36
C LEU A 83 -17.20 -5.37 1.15
N VAL A 84 -16.29 -6.26 1.54
CA VAL A 84 -15.94 -6.50 2.95
C VAL A 84 -15.07 -5.36 3.48
N PHE A 85 -14.02 -5.00 2.73
CA PHE A 85 -13.06 -3.99 3.17
C PHE A 85 -13.65 -2.59 3.17
N GLN A 86 -14.55 -2.20 2.26
CA GLN A 86 -15.22 -0.89 2.35
C GLN A 86 -15.90 -0.66 3.72
N ARG A 87 -16.33 -1.73 4.38
CA ARG A 87 -17.03 -1.66 5.68
C ARG A 87 -16.08 -1.80 6.87
N ILE A 88 -15.12 -2.70 6.79
CA ILE A 88 -14.22 -3.06 7.89
C ILE A 88 -12.99 -2.14 7.94
N TYR A 89 -12.52 -1.69 6.77
CA TYR A 89 -11.27 -0.96 6.61
C TYR A 89 -11.14 0.28 7.51
N PRO A 90 -12.17 1.12 7.74
CA PRO A 90 -12.00 2.27 8.64
C PRO A 90 -11.58 1.88 10.07
N SER A 91 -12.16 0.81 10.62
CA SER A 91 -11.81 0.32 11.96
C SER A 91 -10.44 -0.36 11.96
N LEU A 92 -10.14 -1.09 10.88
CA LEU A 92 -8.87 -1.80 10.72
C LEU A 92 -7.70 -0.83 10.51
N LYS A 93 -7.85 0.19 9.66
CA LYS A 93 -6.88 1.27 9.45
C LYS A 93 -6.53 1.95 10.76
N MET A 94 -7.54 2.24 11.60
CA MET A 94 -7.31 2.82 12.93
C MET A 94 -6.43 1.90 13.80
N LEU A 95 -6.68 0.58 13.78
CA LEU A 95 -5.85 -0.37 14.51
C LEU A 95 -4.42 -0.44 13.97
N TYR A 96 -4.21 -0.40 12.65
CA TYR A 96 -2.87 -0.36 12.07
C TYR A 96 -2.11 0.90 12.50
N ILE A 97 -2.75 2.06 12.42
CA ILE A 97 -2.15 3.33 12.87
C ILE A 97 -1.83 3.27 14.37
N LEU A 98 -2.75 2.74 15.19
CA LEU A 98 -2.55 2.63 16.63
C LEU A 98 -1.44 1.64 16.99
N HIS A 99 -1.32 0.55 16.24
CA HIS A 99 -0.27 -0.45 16.43
C HIS A 99 1.12 0.11 16.13
N HIS A 100 1.23 0.93 15.08
CA HIS A 100 2.48 1.55 14.63
C HIS A 100 2.59 3.03 15.01
N VAL A 101 1.93 3.45 16.08
CA VAL A 101 1.79 4.88 16.45
C VAL A 101 3.12 5.59 16.67
N ASP A 102 4.14 4.87 17.17
CA ASP A 102 5.45 5.45 17.43
C ASP A 102 6.22 5.68 16.11
N ASP A 103 6.22 4.69 15.22
CA ASP A 103 6.82 4.82 13.88
C ASP A 103 6.07 5.85 13.01
N ASP A 104 4.75 5.93 13.17
CA ASP A 104 3.89 6.88 12.46
C ASP A 104 4.15 8.33 12.87
N LYS A 105 4.44 8.59 14.16
CA LYS A 105 4.84 9.92 14.63
C LYS A 105 6.17 10.37 14.02
N GLU A 106 7.16 9.48 13.98
CA GLU A 106 8.45 9.76 13.34
C GLU A 106 8.26 10.03 11.86
N TYR A 107 7.46 9.21 11.18
CA TYR A 107 7.15 9.39 9.77
C TYR A 107 6.44 10.73 9.50
N SER A 108 5.41 11.09 10.29
CA SER A 108 4.69 12.36 10.15
C SER A 108 5.63 13.56 10.23
N ARG A 109 6.53 13.58 11.23
CA ARG A 109 7.55 14.64 11.36
C ARG A 109 8.48 14.69 10.16
N GLY A 110 8.91 13.53 9.66
CA GLY A 110 9.74 13.43 8.47
C GLY A 110 9.04 13.99 7.23
N THR A 111 7.77 13.64 7.03
CA THR A 111 6.98 14.19 5.92
C THR A 111 6.76 15.69 6.03
N GLU A 112 6.49 16.21 7.24
CA GLU A 112 6.33 17.65 7.49
C GLU A 112 7.62 18.43 7.26
N PHE A 113 8.76 17.87 7.68
CA PHE A 113 10.08 18.47 7.46
C PHE A 113 10.41 18.54 5.97
N LEU A 114 10.20 17.45 5.24
CA LEU A 114 10.50 17.38 3.80
C LEU A 114 9.51 18.18 2.96
N SER A 115 8.23 18.28 3.35
CA SER A 115 7.22 19.03 2.61
C SER A 115 7.38 20.55 2.72
N GLN A 116 8.09 21.04 3.74
CA GLN A 116 8.43 22.46 3.89
C GLN A 116 9.53 22.92 2.93
N MET A 117 10.26 22.01 2.30
CA MET A 117 11.32 22.34 1.36
C MET A 117 10.76 22.67 -0.03
N ASP A 118 11.34 23.67 -0.69
CA ASP A 118 11.11 23.90 -2.12
C ASP A 118 11.56 22.69 -2.94
N ASP A 119 10.95 22.46 -4.12
CA ASP A 119 11.21 21.30 -4.98
C ASP A 119 12.69 21.12 -5.29
N GLU A 120 13.40 22.22 -5.60
CA GLU A 120 14.84 22.18 -5.88
C GLU A 120 15.64 21.72 -4.66
N ARG A 121 15.26 22.20 -3.47
CA ARG A 121 15.92 21.88 -2.20
C ARG A 121 15.64 20.44 -1.80
N LEU A 122 14.41 19.98 -1.98
CA LEU A 122 14.02 18.61 -1.71
C LEU A 122 14.77 17.64 -2.62
N LEU A 123 14.80 17.90 -3.93
CA LEU A 123 15.54 17.08 -4.90
C LEU A 123 17.04 17.03 -4.60
N HIS A 124 17.63 18.15 -4.20
CA HIS A 124 19.03 18.18 -3.75
C HIS A 124 19.24 17.38 -2.45
N PHE A 125 18.32 17.51 -1.48
CA PHE A 125 18.40 16.82 -0.19
C PHE A 125 18.32 15.30 -0.31
N ILE A 126 17.46 14.79 -1.19
CA ILE A 126 17.31 13.35 -1.45
C ILE A 126 18.40 12.80 -2.39
N HIS A 127 19.41 13.61 -2.73
CA HIS A 127 20.53 13.25 -3.62
C HIS A 127 20.05 12.85 -5.03
N PHE A 128 19.01 13.51 -5.53
CA PHE A 128 18.53 13.26 -6.89
C PHE A 128 19.64 13.63 -7.92
N PRO A 129 19.84 12.84 -8.98
CA PRO A 129 20.94 13.04 -9.92
C PRO A 129 20.94 14.45 -10.52
N GLN A 130 22.06 15.17 -10.39
CA GLN A 130 22.16 16.58 -10.80
C GLN A 130 21.92 16.80 -12.31
N ASN A 131 22.26 15.81 -13.15
CA ASN A 131 21.97 15.84 -14.58
C ASN A 131 20.46 15.90 -14.83
N LEU A 132 19.67 15.13 -14.09
CA LEU A 132 18.20 15.14 -14.20
C LEU A 132 17.59 16.34 -13.46
N CYS A 133 18.15 16.76 -12.32
CA CYS A 133 17.76 18.02 -11.68
C CYS A 133 17.94 19.22 -12.62
N LYS A 134 19.06 19.31 -13.35
CA LYS A 134 19.27 20.42 -14.30
C LYS A 134 18.28 20.39 -15.45
N THR A 135 17.87 19.21 -15.92
CA THR A 135 16.80 19.07 -16.91
C THR A 135 15.45 19.53 -16.37
N ILE A 136 15.11 19.12 -15.13
CA ILE A 136 13.88 19.47 -14.42
C ILE A 136 13.81 20.98 -14.10
N LEU A 137 14.90 21.55 -13.56
CA LEU A 137 14.97 22.96 -13.12
C LEU A 137 15.32 23.92 -14.26
N GLY A 138 16.00 23.43 -15.30
CA GLY A 138 16.49 24.19 -16.45
C GLY A 138 15.49 24.36 -17.60
N LYS A 139 14.29 23.77 -17.50
CA LYS A 139 13.17 23.93 -18.46
C LYS A 139 13.47 23.52 -19.92
N GLU A 140 14.38 22.59 -20.16
CA GLU A 140 14.60 22.05 -21.53
C GLU A 140 13.76 20.80 -21.81
N ASP A 141 13.44 19.97 -20.80
CA ASP A 141 12.47 18.87 -20.90
C ASP A 141 11.59 18.80 -19.63
N ASN A 142 10.42 19.46 -19.64
CA ASN A 142 9.46 19.45 -18.52
C ASN A 142 8.80 18.08 -18.25
N THR A 143 9.06 17.07 -19.08
CA THR A 143 8.39 15.77 -19.05
C THR A 143 8.67 15.00 -17.76
N VAL A 144 9.90 15.08 -17.22
CA VAL A 144 10.29 14.35 -16.01
C VAL A 144 9.60 14.90 -14.76
N LEU A 145 9.47 16.23 -14.65
CA LEU A 145 8.75 16.85 -13.54
C LEU A 145 7.26 16.54 -13.62
N GLU A 146 6.70 16.61 -14.82
CA GLU A 146 5.30 16.27 -15.09
C GLU A 146 5.00 14.81 -14.73
N ASP A 147 5.89 13.86 -15.08
CA ASP A 147 5.76 12.44 -14.71
C ASP A 147 5.79 12.23 -13.18
N LEU A 148 6.68 12.95 -12.47
CA LEU A 148 6.75 12.91 -11.00
C LEU A 148 5.50 13.49 -10.33
N GLU A 149 5.02 14.64 -10.82
CA GLU A 149 3.80 15.27 -10.32
C GLU A 149 2.56 14.40 -10.59
N ASN A 150 2.46 13.82 -11.79
CA ASN A 150 1.40 12.88 -12.15
C ASN A 150 1.41 11.64 -11.25
N ALA A 151 2.58 11.07 -10.98
CA ALA A 151 2.73 9.95 -10.04
C ALA A 151 2.27 10.34 -8.62
N ALA A 152 2.61 11.55 -8.15
CA ALA A 152 2.15 12.06 -6.86
C ALA A 152 0.62 12.24 -6.81
N ILE A 153 0.00 12.74 -7.89
CA ILE A 153 -1.46 12.87 -8.01
C ILE A 153 -2.15 11.50 -7.98
N VAL A 154 -1.58 10.49 -8.63
CA VAL A 154 -2.08 9.11 -8.55
C VAL A 154 -2.05 8.63 -7.10
N LEU A 155 -0.94 8.83 -6.40
CA LEU A 155 -0.79 8.45 -4.99
C LEU A 155 -1.81 9.14 -4.08
N GLN A 156 -2.16 10.40 -4.31
CA GLN A 156 -3.17 11.12 -3.51
C GLN A 156 -4.53 10.43 -3.45
N ARG A 157 -4.89 9.64 -4.47
CA ARG A 157 -6.16 8.88 -4.51
C ARG A 157 -6.21 7.75 -3.47
N MET A 158 -5.09 7.41 -2.85
CA MET A 158 -4.96 6.37 -1.83
C MET A 158 -5.95 6.55 -0.66
N ASN A 159 -6.23 7.78 -0.26
CA ASN A 159 -7.17 8.06 0.83
C ASN A 159 -8.64 7.70 0.52
N THR A 160 -8.96 7.43 -0.74
CA THR A 160 -10.31 7.05 -1.19
C THR A 160 -10.50 5.54 -1.35
N LEU A 161 -9.44 4.77 -1.15
CA LEU A 161 -9.44 3.32 -1.37
C LEU A 161 -9.66 2.54 -0.07
N TYR A 162 -10.10 1.30 -0.22
CA TYR A 162 -10.39 0.41 0.90
C TYR A 162 -9.80 -0.98 0.68
N ALA A 163 -9.79 -1.48 -0.57
CA ALA A 163 -9.37 -2.83 -0.85
C ALA A 163 -7.85 -2.93 -1.12
N PRO A 164 -7.16 -3.94 -0.56
CA PRO A 164 -5.74 -4.22 -0.78
C PRO A 164 -5.33 -4.27 -2.26
N GLY A 165 -6.14 -4.88 -3.13
CA GLY A 165 -5.87 -4.90 -4.57
C GLY A 165 -5.87 -3.51 -5.20
N GLU A 166 -6.82 -2.64 -4.83
CA GLU A 166 -6.87 -1.25 -5.30
C GLU A 166 -5.63 -0.46 -4.86
N PHE A 167 -5.15 -0.70 -3.63
CA PHE A 167 -3.91 -0.10 -3.13
C PHE A 167 -2.69 -0.56 -3.93
N LEU A 168 -2.57 -1.87 -4.21
CA LEU A 168 -1.49 -2.40 -5.06
C LEU A 168 -1.53 -1.81 -6.46
N ASP A 169 -2.71 -1.78 -7.10
CA ASP A 169 -2.86 -1.23 -8.44
C ASP A 169 -2.48 0.25 -8.50
N LEU A 170 -2.84 1.02 -7.46
CA LEU A 170 -2.45 2.42 -7.36
C LEU A 170 -0.92 2.59 -7.24
N PHE A 171 -0.26 1.74 -6.42
CA PHE A 171 1.20 1.73 -6.34
C PHE A 171 1.86 1.35 -7.66
N ARG A 172 1.33 0.33 -8.36
CA ARG A 172 1.80 -0.09 -9.70
C ARG A 172 1.66 1.04 -10.71
N VAL A 173 0.51 1.70 -10.78
CA VAL A 173 0.25 2.79 -11.72
C VAL A 173 1.18 3.97 -11.43
N ALA A 174 1.36 4.35 -10.17
CA ALA A 174 2.30 5.41 -9.79
C ALA A 174 3.74 5.04 -10.19
N PHE A 175 4.13 3.78 -9.98
CA PHE A 175 5.46 3.28 -10.36
C PHE A 175 5.67 3.24 -11.87
N GLN A 176 4.62 2.91 -12.64
CA GLN A 176 4.63 2.95 -14.11
C GLN A 176 4.79 4.37 -14.66
N GLN A 177 4.23 5.40 -14.00
CA GLN A 177 4.50 6.80 -14.39
C GLN A 177 6.00 7.15 -14.26
N LEU A 178 6.71 6.48 -13.35
CA LEU A 178 8.17 6.62 -13.21
C LEU A 178 8.97 5.80 -14.22
N SER A 179 8.34 4.99 -15.07
CA SER A 179 9.05 4.04 -15.96
C SER A 179 9.99 4.74 -16.95
N ASN A 180 9.63 5.94 -17.41
CA ASN A 180 10.49 6.78 -18.24
C ASN A 180 11.77 7.23 -17.51
N ILE A 181 11.70 7.34 -16.18
CA ILE A 181 12.79 7.73 -15.28
C ILE A 181 13.59 6.49 -14.81
N GLN A 182 12.91 5.35 -14.66
CA GLN A 182 13.49 4.08 -14.18
C GLN A 182 14.51 3.46 -15.13
N GLN A 183 14.44 3.77 -16.44
CA GLN A 183 15.46 3.35 -17.39
C GLN A 183 16.87 3.90 -17.05
N LEU A 184 16.99 4.84 -16.09
CA LEU A 184 18.20 5.61 -15.84
C LEU A 184 19.08 5.13 -14.67
N SER A 185 18.58 4.36 -13.68
CA SER A 185 19.33 3.63 -12.63
C SER A 185 18.47 3.43 -11.35
N CYS A 186 18.76 2.38 -10.55
CA CYS A 186 18.23 2.23 -9.19
C CYS A 186 18.51 3.45 -8.29
N ASP A 187 19.60 4.19 -8.56
CA ASP A 187 20.00 5.38 -7.80
C ASP A 187 19.02 6.55 -7.98
N VAL A 188 18.21 6.53 -9.05
CA VAL A 188 17.20 7.57 -9.33
C VAL A 188 15.83 7.18 -8.77
N LEU A 189 15.55 5.88 -8.72
CA LEU A 189 14.23 5.37 -8.39
C LEU A 189 13.84 5.66 -6.95
N LEU A 190 14.69 5.35 -5.97
CA LEU A 190 14.37 5.60 -4.56
C LEU A 190 14.15 7.09 -4.27
N PRO A 191 15.03 8.01 -4.70
CA PRO A 191 14.78 9.45 -4.61
C PRO A 191 13.47 9.89 -5.28
N SER A 192 13.15 9.33 -6.46
CA SER A 192 11.87 9.62 -7.15
C SER A 192 10.68 9.20 -6.29
N VAL A 193 10.71 8.00 -5.71
CA VAL A 193 9.62 7.49 -4.85
C VAL A 193 9.49 8.34 -3.57
N VAL A 194 10.61 8.73 -2.95
CA VAL A 194 10.60 9.65 -1.80
C VAL A 194 9.96 10.98 -2.18
N PHE A 195 10.33 11.56 -3.32
CA PHE A 195 9.77 12.83 -3.80
C PHE A 195 8.26 12.74 -3.99
N ILE A 196 7.77 11.72 -4.71
CA ILE A 196 6.33 11.58 -4.97
C ILE A 196 5.53 11.29 -3.70
N VAL A 197 6.08 10.54 -2.73
CA VAL A 197 5.41 10.26 -1.46
C VAL A 197 5.26 11.53 -0.63
N VAL A 198 6.32 12.35 -0.56
CA VAL A 198 6.29 13.64 0.13
C VAL A 198 5.32 14.61 -0.56
N LYS A 199 5.35 14.69 -1.89
CA LYS A 199 4.45 15.55 -2.69
C LYS A 199 2.99 15.12 -2.64
N ALA A 200 2.75 13.82 -2.60
CA ALA A 200 1.41 13.28 -2.44
C ALA A 200 0.84 13.55 -1.03
N GLY A 201 1.69 13.92 -0.05
CA GLY A 201 1.26 14.17 1.32
C GLY A 201 0.67 12.92 1.98
N LEU A 202 1.20 11.74 1.64
CA LEU A 202 0.68 10.47 2.15
C LEU A 202 0.95 10.34 3.65
N SER A 203 -0.09 10.54 4.45
CA SER A 203 -0.07 10.23 5.88
C SER A 203 -0.18 8.72 6.09
N HIS A 204 0.45 8.17 7.13
CA HIS A 204 0.32 6.75 7.52
C HIS A 204 0.78 5.71 6.49
N LEU A 205 1.78 6.03 5.66
CA LEU A 205 2.30 5.10 4.64
C LEU A 205 2.63 3.70 5.20
N GLY A 206 3.27 3.64 6.38
CA GLY A 206 3.59 2.37 7.05
C GLY A 206 2.36 1.51 7.35
N ALA A 207 1.24 2.12 7.75
CA ALA A 207 0.00 1.38 7.99
C ALA A 207 -0.53 0.72 6.71
N TYR A 208 -0.44 1.40 5.55
CA TYR A 208 -0.83 0.82 4.27
C TYR A 208 0.10 -0.31 3.83
N LEU A 209 1.42 -0.15 4.02
CA LEU A 209 2.39 -1.19 3.68
C LEU A 209 2.15 -2.46 4.51
N HIS A 210 1.97 -2.33 5.82
CA HIS A 210 1.64 -3.48 6.68
C HIS A 210 0.29 -4.11 6.33
N TYR A 211 -0.71 -3.28 6.02
CA TYR A 211 -2.00 -3.76 5.54
C TYR A 211 -1.89 -4.57 4.24
N LEU A 212 -1.06 -4.13 3.29
CA LEU A 212 -0.78 -4.87 2.07
C LEU A 212 -0.08 -6.18 2.35
N THR A 213 0.90 -6.21 3.26
CA THR A 213 1.58 -7.46 3.62
C THR A 213 0.66 -8.51 4.25
N ASP A 214 -0.42 -8.07 4.93
CA ASP A 214 -1.34 -8.97 5.63
C ASP A 214 -2.52 -9.47 4.76
N PHE A 215 -2.90 -8.71 3.72
CA PHE A 215 -4.13 -8.98 2.96
C PHE A 215 -4.00 -8.94 1.44
N ALA A 216 -2.89 -8.47 0.88
CA ALA A 216 -2.73 -8.40 -0.57
C ALA A 216 -1.99 -9.64 -1.10
N TYR A 217 -2.42 -10.14 -2.26
CA TYR A 217 -1.62 -11.05 -3.06
C TYR A 217 -0.65 -10.23 -3.89
N THR A 218 0.65 -10.46 -3.70
CA THR A 218 1.71 -9.75 -4.41
C THR A 218 2.38 -10.69 -5.39
N GLU A 219 2.42 -10.29 -6.66
CA GLU A 219 3.26 -10.94 -7.66
C GLU A 219 4.73 -10.53 -7.46
N PRO A 220 5.70 -11.26 -8.01
CA PRO A 220 7.12 -10.90 -7.88
C PRO A 220 7.47 -9.48 -8.36
N ALA A 221 6.71 -8.95 -9.34
CA ALA A 221 6.87 -7.57 -9.80
C ALA A 221 6.38 -6.53 -8.76
N ASP A 222 5.44 -6.90 -7.91
CA ASP A 222 4.91 -6.05 -6.85
C ASP A 222 5.85 -5.98 -5.67
N GLU A 223 6.56 -7.07 -5.38
CA GLU A 223 7.55 -7.10 -4.30
C GLU A 223 8.60 -6.01 -4.51
N TYR A 224 9.11 -5.85 -5.74
CA TYR A 224 10.05 -4.79 -6.05
C TYR A 224 9.47 -3.39 -5.81
N THR A 225 8.22 -3.18 -6.23
CA THR A 225 7.50 -1.91 -6.03
C THR A 225 7.35 -1.61 -4.53
N LEU A 226 6.84 -2.58 -3.76
CA LEU A 226 6.58 -2.44 -2.33
C LEU A 226 7.85 -2.25 -1.51
N VAL A 227 8.93 -2.99 -1.82
CA VAL A 227 10.23 -2.81 -1.17
C VAL A 227 10.78 -1.41 -1.43
N THR A 228 10.56 -0.86 -2.62
CA THR A 228 10.95 0.53 -2.93
C THR A 228 10.16 1.54 -2.09
N TYR A 229 8.85 1.35 -1.95
CA TYR A 229 8.02 2.19 -1.07
C TYR A 229 8.38 2.02 0.42
N GLU A 230 8.75 0.81 0.86
CA GLU A 230 9.22 0.55 2.22
C GLU A 230 10.57 1.22 2.48
N ALA A 231 11.48 1.20 1.52
CA ALA A 231 12.74 1.93 1.59
C ALA A 231 12.51 3.45 1.67
N ALA A 232 11.56 3.98 0.88
CA ALA A 232 11.19 5.39 0.92
C ALA A 232 10.55 5.77 2.26
N TYR A 233 9.63 4.94 2.77
CA TYR A 233 9.03 5.10 4.11
C TYR A 233 10.11 5.16 5.20
N ASN A 234 11.04 4.20 5.20
CA ASN A 234 12.12 4.16 6.17
C ASN A 234 13.09 5.34 6.07
N PHE A 235 13.35 5.83 4.85
CA PHE A 235 14.14 7.03 4.63
C PHE A 235 13.47 8.25 5.26
N ILE A 236 12.19 8.49 4.96
CA ILE A 236 11.41 9.63 5.48
C ILE A 236 11.31 9.56 7.00
N ARG A 237 10.99 8.38 7.55
CA ARG A 237 10.90 8.15 9.00
C ARG A 237 12.21 8.48 9.72
N LYS A 238 13.35 8.07 9.17
CA LYS A 238 14.67 8.41 9.71
C LYS A 238 14.91 9.91 9.76
N GLN A 239 14.45 10.68 8.77
CA GLN A 239 14.57 12.14 8.82
C GLN A 239 13.75 12.72 9.99
N GLY A 240 12.52 12.23 10.20
CA GLY A 240 11.69 12.68 11.32
C GLY A 240 12.19 12.26 12.70
N ALA A 241 13.00 11.21 12.80
CA ALA A 241 13.68 10.83 14.05
C ALA A 241 14.89 11.74 14.38
N LEU A 242 15.47 12.38 13.36
CA LEU A 242 16.61 13.30 13.51
C LEU A 242 16.20 14.76 13.77
N THR A 243 14.91 15.06 13.64
CA THR A 243 14.33 16.41 13.75
C THR A 243 13.61 16.57 15.09
#